data_AF-A0A447N6I8-F1
#
_entry.id   AF-A0A447N6I8-F1
#
_cell.length_a   1.000
_cell.length_b   1.000
_cell.length_c   1.000
_cell.angle_alpha   90.00
_cell.angle_beta   90.00
_cell.angle_gamma   90.00
#
_symmetry.space_group_name_H-M   'P 1'
#
loop_
_entity.id
_entity.type
_entity.pdbx_description
1 polymer ?
#
loop_
_entity_poly.entity_id
_entity_poly.type
_entity_poly.pdbx_seq_one_letter_code
_entity_poly.pdbx_strand_id
1 'polypeptide(L)'
;MLRQEHSGYIYLWAREGAGRSHLLHAACAELSQRGDAVGYVPLDKRTWFVPEVLDGMEHLSLVCIDNIECVAGDETVGDGDL
;
A
#
# COMPACT_ATOMS: atom_id res chain seq x y z
N MET A 1 -17.64 -4.13 21.45
CA MET A 1 -16.40 -3.82 20.72
C MET A 1 -16.59 -2.45 20.09
N LEU A 2 -15.90 -1.41 20.59
CA LEU A 2 -15.98 -0.07 20.00
C LEU A 2 -15.22 -0.10 18.67
N ARG A 3 -15.95 -0.15 17.55
CA ARG A 3 -15.38 0.06 16.21
C ARG A 3 -15.23 1.55 16.00
N GLN A 4 -13.99 2.03 16.00
CA GLN A 4 -13.66 3.35 15.50
C GLN A 4 -13.40 3.17 14.00
N GLU A 5 -14.40 3.45 13.17
CA GLU A 5 -14.27 3.51 11.71
C GLU A 5 -13.53 4.82 11.36
N HIS A 6 -12.22 4.84 11.57
CA HIS A 6 -11.38 5.97 11.20
C HIS A 6 -10.73 5.70 9.84
N SER A 7 -11.32 6.27 8.78
CA SER A 7 -10.63 6.42 7.51
C SER A 7 -9.66 7.59 7.61
N GLY A 8 -8.40 7.36 7.26
CA GLY A 8 -7.34 8.35 7.35
C GLY A 8 -6.11 7.90 6.57
N TYR A 9 -5.17 8.82 6.38
CA TYR A 9 -3.91 8.58 5.68
C TYR A 9 -2.74 8.83 6.62
N ILE A 10 -1.79 7.89 6.66
CA ILE A 10 -0.57 7.98 7.45
C ILE A 10 0.62 7.76 6.51
N TYR A 11 1.54 8.71 6.49
CA TYR A 11 2.82 8.57 5.81
C TYR A 11 3.92 8.25 6.81
N LEU A 12 4.56 7.08 6.64
CA LEU A 12 5.66 6.63 7.49
C LEU A 12 6.97 6.68 6.70
N TRP A 13 7.91 7.50 7.18
CA TRP A 13 9.26 7.57 6.61
C TRP A 13 10.28 7.18 7.67
N ALA A 14 11.32 6.48 7.23
CA ALA A 14 12.44 6.10 8.07
C ALA A 14 13.62 5.71 7.18
N ARG A 15 14.80 5.59 7.80
CA ARG A 15 15.97 5.02 7.14
C ARG A 15 15.79 3.51 6.92
N GLU A 16 16.61 2.95 6.04
CA GLU A 16 16.67 1.51 5.81
C GLU A 16 16.87 0.73 7.12
N GLY A 17 16.18 -0.41 7.24
CA GLY A 17 16.23 -1.27 8.43
C GLY A 17 15.38 -0.81 9.62
N ALA A 18 14.64 0.31 9.53
CA ALA A 18 13.81 0.80 10.64
C ALA A 18 12.46 0.06 10.81
N GLY A 19 12.17 -0.95 9.99
CA GLY A 19 10.97 -1.79 10.15
C GLY A 19 9.66 -1.23 9.59
N ARG A 20 9.71 -0.32 8.59
CA ARG A 20 8.51 0.22 7.91
C ARG A 20 7.58 -0.90 7.41
N SER A 21 8.12 -1.82 6.60
CA SER A 21 7.39 -2.97 6.07
C SER A 21 6.89 -3.90 7.18
N HIS A 22 7.60 -3.99 8.30
CA HIS A 22 7.17 -4.80 9.45
C HIS A 22 5.90 -4.20 10.09
N LEU A 23 5.83 -2.88 10.25
CA LEU A 23 4.65 -2.20 10.76
C LEU A 23 3.47 -2.36 9.80
N LEU A 24 3.70 -2.22 8.48
CA LEU A 24 2.66 -2.44 7.47
C LEU A 24 2.12 -3.89 7.51
N HIS A 25 3.00 -4.89 7.60
CA HIS A 25 2.58 -6.29 7.76
C HIS A 25 1.83 -6.52 9.07
N ALA A 26 2.25 -5.92 10.18
CA ALA A 26 1.55 -6.02 11.46
C ALA A 26 0.14 -5.43 11.38
N ALA A 27 -0.03 -4.28 10.71
CA ALA A 27 -1.34 -3.66 10.48
C ALA A 27 -2.24 -4.54 9.59
N CYS A 28 -1.71 -5.08 8.50
CA CYS A 28 -2.44 -6.03 7.65
C CYS A 28 -2.86 -7.28 8.43
N ALA A 29 -1.96 -7.85 9.24
CA ALA A 29 -2.22 -9.04 10.04
C ALA A 29 -3.31 -8.79 11.08
N GLU A 30 -3.28 -7.64 11.76
CA GLU A 30 -4.25 -7.27 12.79
C GLU A 30 -5.68 -7.22 12.24
N LEU A 31 -5.87 -6.63 11.05
CA LEU A 31 -7.18 -6.54 10.39
C LEU A 31 -7.58 -7.87 9.73
N SER A 32 -6.64 -8.57 9.10
CA SER A 32 -6.89 -9.91 8.54
C SER A 32 -7.37 -10.89 9.60
N GLN A 33 -6.78 -10.86 10.80
CA GLN A 33 -7.19 -11.71 11.93
C GLN A 33 -8.62 -11.43 12.41
N ARG A 34 -9.15 -10.24 12.13
CA ARG A 34 -10.51 -9.83 12.46
C ARG A 34 -11.51 -10.12 11.32
N GLY A 35 -11.03 -10.67 10.21
CA GLY A 35 -11.82 -11.01 9.02
C GLY A 35 -11.98 -9.86 8.02
N ASP A 36 -11.28 -8.75 8.22
CA ASP A 36 -11.33 -7.60 7.33
C ASP A 36 -10.43 -7.84 6.10
N ALA A 37 -10.89 -7.39 4.92
CA ALA A 37 -10.11 -7.46 3.70
C ALA A 37 -9.02 -6.38 3.69
N VAL A 38 -7.78 -6.76 3.41
CA VAL A 38 -6.62 -5.86 3.38
C VAL A 38 -5.79 -6.07 2.13
N GLY A 39 -5.07 -5.03 1.71
CA GLY A 39 -4.18 -5.05 0.56
C GLY A 39 -2.79 -4.53 0.92
N TYR A 40 -1.75 -5.17 0.37
CA TYR A 40 -0.35 -4.76 0.55
C TYR A 40 0.33 -4.68 -0.81
N VAL A 41 0.90 -3.52 -1.14
CA VAL A 41 1.51 -3.23 -2.45
C VAL A 41 2.96 -2.81 -2.26
N PRO A 42 3.92 -3.71 -2.51
CA PRO A 42 5.35 -3.40 -2.45
C PRO A 42 5.84 -2.80 -3.79
N LEU A 43 6.09 -1.49 -3.84
CA LEU A 43 6.47 -0.80 -5.08
C LEU A 43 7.93 -1.05 -5.51
N ASP A 44 8.77 -1.61 -4.64
CA ASP A 44 10.08 -2.16 -4.98
C ASP A 44 9.98 -3.41 -5.87
N LYS A 45 8.79 -4.04 -5.93
CA LYS A 45 8.47 -5.22 -6.74
C LYS A 45 7.51 -4.91 -7.89
N ARG A 46 7.42 -3.64 -8.31
CA ARG A 46 6.49 -3.22 -9.37
C ARG A 46 6.67 -3.90 -10.72
N THR A 47 7.80 -4.54 -11.00
CA THR A 47 7.98 -5.34 -12.23
C THR A 47 7.07 -6.57 -12.29
N TRP A 48 6.44 -6.95 -11.17
CA TRP A 48 5.61 -8.15 -11.06
C TRP A 48 4.11 -7.87 -11.18
N PHE A 49 3.70 -6.60 -11.25
CA PHE A 49 2.30 -6.21 -11.38
C PHE A 49 2.17 -4.89 -12.15
N VAL A 50 0.97 -4.64 -12.67
CA VAL A 50 0.66 -3.40 -13.41
C VAL A 50 -0.15 -2.45 -12.50
N PRO A 51 -0.16 -1.12 -12.75
CA PRO A 51 -0.87 -0.15 -11.91
C PRO A 51 -2.34 -0.49 -11.66
N GLU A 52 -3.00 -1.16 -12.61
CA GLU A 52 -4.39 -1.61 -12.55
C GLU A 52 -4.65 -2.62 -11.42
N VAL A 53 -3.61 -3.17 -10.78
CA VAL A 53 -3.76 -3.98 -9.56
C VAL A 53 -4.38 -3.17 -8.41
N LEU A 54 -4.30 -1.84 -8.47
CA LEU A 54 -4.87 -0.94 -7.47
C LEU A 54 -6.39 -0.78 -7.63
N ASP A 55 -6.96 -1.16 -8.78
CA ASP A 55 -8.38 -1.03 -9.05
C ASP A 55 -9.19 -1.96 -8.13
N GLY A 56 -10.19 -1.40 -7.44
CA GLY A 56 -11.02 -2.13 -6.47
C GLY A 56 -10.44 -2.20 -5.07
N MET A 57 -9.21 -1.71 -4.84
CA MET A 57 -8.61 -1.65 -3.51
C MET A 57 -9.28 -0.63 -2.58
N GLU A 58 -10.07 0.31 -3.13
CA GLU A 58 -10.89 1.25 -2.36
C GLU A 58 -11.99 0.58 -1.53
N HIS A 59 -12.33 -0.68 -1.84
CA HIS A 59 -13.27 -1.48 -1.06
C HIS A 59 -12.63 -2.22 0.12
N LEU A 60 -11.30 -2.16 0.27
CA LEU A 60 -10.57 -2.81 1.35
C LEU A 60 -10.61 -1.95 2.62
N SER A 61 -10.57 -2.60 3.77
CA SER A 61 -10.52 -1.91 5.07
C SER A 61 -9.16 -1.26 5.33
N LEU A 62 -8.10 -1.72 4.66
CA LEU A 62 -6.76 -1.15 4.71
C LEU A 62 -6.00 -1.44 3.42
N VAL A 63 -5.31 -0.40 2.93
CA VAL A 63 -4.35 -0.49 1.83
C VAL A 63 -2.99 0.00 2.32
N CYS A 64 -2.01 -0.88 2.31
CA CYS A 64 -0.62 -0.57 2.65
C CYS A 64 0.20 -0.42 1.37
N ILE A 65 0.77 0.76 1.14
CA ILE A 65 1.70 1.03 0.04
C ILE A 65 3.10 1.12 0.64
N ASP A 66 4.00 0.22 0.23
CA ASP A 66 5.39 0.18 0.71
C ASP A 66 6.37 0.71 -0.34
N ASN A 67 7.46 1.32 0.13
CA ASN A 67 8.54 1.86 -0.70
C ASN A 67 8.08 2.80 -1.83
N ILE A 68 7.19 3.75 -1.53
CA ILE A 68 6.64 4.71 -2.52
C ILE A 68 7.69 5.58 -3.21
N GLU A 69 8.87 5.73 -2.62
CA GLU A 69 10.03 6.33 -3.26
C GLU A 69 10.43 5.63 -4.57
N CYS A 70 10.11 4.34 -4.75
CA CYS A 70 10.46 3.57 -5.95
C CYS A 70 9.79 4.06 -7.23
N VAL A 71 8.67 4.79 -7.13
CA VAL A 71 7.94 5.36 -8.29
C VAL A 71 8.13 6.87 -8.41
N ALA A 72 8.97 7.48 -7.58
CA ALA A 72 9.28 8.90 -7.69
C ALA A 72 9.98 9.18 -9.03
N GLY A 73 9.41 10.05 -9.86
CA GLY A 73 9.94 10.35 -11.20
C GLY A 73 9.63 9.29 -12.26
N ASP A 74 8.74 8.34 -11.97
CA ASP A 74 8.20 7.42 -12.98
C ASP A 74 7.20 8.19 -13.86
N GLU A 75 7.65 8.63 -15.05
CA GLU A 75 6.87 9.44 -16.01
C GLU A 75 5.93 8.61 -16.89
N THR A 76 5.41 7.49 -16.39
CA THR A 76 4.41 6.68 -17.11
C THR A 76 3.07 7.39 -17.36
N VAL A 77 2.98 8.70 -17.05
CA VAL A 77 1.92 9.59 -17.52
C VAL A 77 2.36 10.30 -18.81
N GLY A 78 2.22 9.59 -19.95
CA GLY A 78 1.99 10.18 -21.26
C GLY A 78 3.20 10.73 -22.02
N ASP A 79 3.90 9.87 -22.75
CA ASP A 79 4.51 10.24 -24.04
C ASP A 79 4.05 9.23 -25.10
N GLY A 80 3.16 9.70 -25.98
CA GLY A 80 3.04 9.27 -27.39
C GLY A 80 2.60 7.83 -27.73
N ASP A 81 1.30 7.70 -28.05
CA ASP A 81 0.81 7.27 -29.37
C ASP A 81 1.30 5.92 -29.96
N LEU A 82 0.40 4.92 -29.97
CA LEU A 82 -0.07 4.15 -31.15
C LEU A 82 -1.36 3.36 -30.81
#